data_AF-A0A183EUV1-F1
#
_entry.id   AF-A0A183EUV1-F1
#
_cell.length_a   1.000
_cell.length_b   1.000
_cell.length_c   1.000
_cell.angle_alpha   90.00
_cell.angle_beta   90.00
_cell.angle_gamma   90.00
#
_symmetry.space_group_name_H-M   'P 1'
#
loop_
_entity.id
_entity.type
_entity.pdbx_description
1 polymer ?
#
loop_
_entity_poly.entity_id
_entity_poly.type
_entity_poly.pdbx_seq_one_letter_code
_entity_poly.pdbx_strand_id
1 'polypeptide(L)' 'MGACHVFILVSDGYGQEYWHVVQSTGKKLQSAAAEVYAVSTSRDYSLAELTLYTGDEKRVYVGPQHQQ' A
#
# COMPACT_ATOMS: atom_id res chain seq x y z
N MET A 1 -15.20 -23.32 -3.77
CA MET A 1 -14.11 -22.33 -3.81
C MET A 1 -14.71 -20.99 -3.41
N GLY A 2 -14.18 -20.33 -2.40
CA GLY A 2 -14.73 -19.07 -1.86
C GLY A 2 -14.32 -17.83 -2.67
N ALA A 3 -14.81 -16.66 -2.28
CA ALA A 3 -14.42 -15.38 -2.86
C ALA A 3 -13.05 -14.94 -2.31
N CYS A 4 -12.20 -14.40 -3.19
CA CYS A 4 -10.98 -13.70 -2.79
C CYS A 4 -11.25 -12.19 -2.77
N HIS A 5 -10.90 -11.53 -1.67
CA HIS A 5 -10.98 -10.08 -1.56
C HIS A 5 -9.61 -9.47 -1.86
N VAL A 6 -9.60 -8.47 -2.72
CA VAL A 6 -8.38 -7.74 -3.11
C VAL A 6 -8.60 -6.26 -2.87
N PHE A 7 -7.65 -5.62 -2.18
CA PHE A 7 -7.58 -4.18 -2.00
C PHE A 7 -6.34 -3.63 -2.71
N ILE A 8 -6.53 -2.57 -3.48
CA ILE A 8 -5.44 -1.87 -4.16
C ILE A 8 -5.44 -0.43 -3.65
N LEU A 9 -4.38 -0.04 -2.94
CA LEU A 9 -4.13 1.33 -2.54
C LEU A 9 -3.39 2.05 -3.67
N VAL A 10 -3.94 3.14 -4.19
CA VAL A 10 -3.27 4.01 -5.16
C VAL A 10 -3.02 5.35 -4.49
N SER A 11 -1.76 5.78 -4.41
CA SER A 11 -1.35 7.01 -3.73
C SER A 11 -0.11 7.60 -4.41
N ASP A 12 0.19 8.87 -4.17
CA ASP A 12 1.52 9.44 -4.44
C ASP A 12 2.55 9.00 -3.37
N GLY A 13 2.10 8.32 -2.32
CA GLY A 13 2.93 7.69 -1.31
C GLY A 13 3.55 8.68 -0.32
N TYR A 14 2.97 9.87 -0.16
CA TYR A 14 3.50 10.88 0.75
C TYR A 14 2.49 11.26 1.85
N GLY A 15 2.40 10.45 2.90
CA GLY A 15 1.53 10.68 4.07
C GLY A 15 2.30 10.94 5.37
N GLN A 16 2.86 12.15 5.54
CA GLN A 16 3.65 12.51 6.73
C GLN A 16 2.84 12.51 8.05
N GLU A 17 1.52 12.65 8.01
CA GLU A 17 0.76 13.13 9.17
C GLU A 17 -0.07 12.07 9.92
N TYR A 18 -0.10 10.80 9.46
CA TYR A 18 -1.10 9.83 9.96
C TYR A 18 -0.59 8.42 10.23
N TRP A 19 0.62 8.25 10.78
CA TRP A 19 1.22 6.94 11.06
C TRP A 19 0.34 6.01 11.92
N HIS A 20 -0.38 6.56 12.91
CA HIS A 20 -1.31 5.80 13.74
C HIS A 20 -2.52 5.28 12.93
N VAL A 21 -3.00 6.08 11.97
CA VAL A 21 -4.10 5.69 11.07
C VAL A 21 -3.63 4.61 10.09
N VAL A 22 -2.44 4.78 9.50
CA VAL A 22 -1.79 3.80 8.61
C VAL A 22 -1.67 2.45 9.30
N GLN A 23 -1.11 2.43 10.52
CA GLN A 23 -0.91 1.19 11.27
C GLN A 23 -2.23 0.52 11.69
N SER A 24 -3.21 1.31 12.15
CA SER A 24 -4.52 0.78 12.53
C SER A 24 -5.31 0.23 11.33
N THR A 25 -5.18 0.87 10.17
CA THR A 25 -5.85 0.46 8.93
C THR A 25 -5.16 -0.76 8.32
N GLY A 26 -3.83 -0.79 8.27
CA GLY A 26 -3.06 -1.95 7.83
C GLY A 26 -3.40 -3.22 8.64
N LYS A 27 -3.52 -3.11 9.96
CA LYS A 27 -3.97 -4.24 10.81
C LYS A 27 -5.37 -4.74 10.46
N LYS A 28 -6.32 -3.83 10.20
CA LYS A 28 -7.68 -4.21 9.80
C LYS A 28 -7.70 -4.93 8.46
N LEU A 29 -6.94 -4.44 7.49
CA LEU A 29 -6.83 -5.05 6.16
C LEU A 29 -6.20 -6.44 6.22
N GLN A 30 -5.14 -6.61 7.01
CA GLN A 30 -4.50 -7.91 7.23
C GLN A 30 -5.44 -8.90 7.94
N SER A 31 -6.29 -8.43 8.87
CA SER A 31 -7.29 -9.29 9.53
C SER A 31 -8.47 -9.69 8.63
N ALA A 32 -8.68 -8.99 7.51
CA ALA A 32 -9.82 -9.22 6.62
C ALA A 32 -9.63 -10.42 5.67
N ALA A 33 -8.54 -11.18 5.81
CA ALA A 33 -8.15 -12.28 4.90
C ALA A 33 -8.17 -11.85 3.43
N ALA A 34 -7.76 -10.60 3.18
CA ALA A 34 -7.72 -10.00 1.85
C ALA A 34 -6.27 -9.81 1.39
N GLU A 35 -6.06 -9.87 0.09
CA GLU A 35 -4.79 -9.51 -0.53
C GLU A 35 -4.73 -7.99 -0.67
N VAL A 36 -3.65 -7.38 -0.19
CA VAL A 36 -3.47 -5.93 -0.18
C VAL A 36 -2.25 -5.58 -0.99
N TYR A 37 -2.44 -4.69 -1.96
CA TYR A 37 -1.40 -4.16 -2.83
C TYR A 37 -1.36 -2.64 -2.72
N ALA A 38 -0.18 -2.06 -2.96
CA ALA A 38 -0.01 -0.62 -3.04
C ALA A 38 0.65 -0.25 -4.37
N VAL A 39 0.18 0.83 -4.98
CA VAL A 39 0.71 1.40 -6.20
C VAL A 39 1.01 2.87 -5.95
N SER A 40 2.28 3.24 -6.09
CA SER A 40 2.71 4.64 -6.05
C SER A 40 2.68 5.26 -7.45
N THR A 41 2.08 6.43 -7.57
CA THR A 41 2.16 7.30 -8.76
C THR A 41 3.37 8.24 -8.73
N SER A 42 4.03 8.39 -7.58
CA SER A 42 5.22 9.24 -7.40
C SER A 42 6.49 8.43 -7.16
N ARG A 43 7.64 9.05 -7.45
CA ARG A 43 8.97 8.52 -7.13
C ARG A 43 9.41 8.86 -5.70
N ASP A 44 8.87 9.92 -5.12
CA ASP A 44 9.18 10.36 -3.76
C ASP A 44 8.27 9.70 -2.72
N TYR A 45 7.98 8.42 -2.92
CA TYR A 45 7.05 7.67 -2.08
C TYR A 45 7.74 7.11 -0.82
N SER A 46 6.95 6.94 0.24
CA SER A 46 7.37 6.29 1.47
C SER A 46 7.14 4.78 1.38
N LEU A 47 8.20 4.02 1.06
CA LEU A 47 8.13 2.56 1.05
C LEU A 47 7.67 2.00 2.42
N ALA A 48 8.10 2.63 3.51
CA ALA A 48 7.71 2.22 4.86
C ALA A 48 6.21 2.38 5.11
N GLU A 49 5.60 3.49 4.63
CA GLU A 49 4.16 3.72 4.74
C GLU A 49 3.37 2.70 3.90
N LEU A 50 3.76 2.50 2.64
CA LEU A 50 3.08 1.56 1.75
C LEU A 50 3.18 0.12 2.27
N THR A 51 4.33 -0.27 2.83
CA THR A 51 4.54 -1.60 3.42
C THR A 51 3.68 -1.82 4.67
N LEU A 52 3.36 -0.77 5.44
CA LEU A 52 2.45 -0.91 6.58
C LEU A 52 1.02 -1.28 6.15
N TYR A 53 0.56 -0.77 4.99
CA TYR A 53 -0.73 -1.16 4.44
C TYR A 53 -0.72 -2.58 3.87
N THR A 54 0.32 -2.94 3.10
CA THR A 54 0.37 -4.24 2.39
C THR A 54 0.80 -5.40 3.28
N GLY A 55 1.58 -5.13 4.33
CA GLY A 55 2.25 -6.14 5.16
C GLY A 55 3.45 -6.84 4.49
N ASP A 56 3.72 -6.55 3.21
CA ASP A 56 4.82 -7.13 2.43
C ASP A 56 5.27 -6.12 1.36
N GLU A 57 6.56 -5.79 1.37
CA GLU A 57 7.19 -4.88 0.41
C GLU A 57 7.07 -5.38 -1.04
N LYS A 58 6.99 -6.70 -1.26
CA LYS A 58 6.86 -7.31 -2.60
C LYS A 58 5.51 -7.01 -3.26
N ARG A 59 4.56 -6.47 -2.50
CA ARG A 59 3.22 -6.06 -2.95
C ARG A 59 3.10 -4.56 -3.19
N VAL A 60 4.24 -3.85 -3.16
CA VAL A 60 4.34 -2.43 -3.48
C VAL A 60 4.87 -2.28 -4.90
N TYR A 61 4.15 -1.55 -5.73
CA TYR A 61 4.50 -1.24 -7.11
C TYR A 61 4.65 0.26 -7.31
N VAL A 62 5.55 0.66 -8.18
CA VAL A 62 5.81 2.07 -8.50
C VAL A 62 5.71 2.24 -10.00
N GLY A 63 5.02 3.30 -10.44
CA GLY A 63 4.86 3.60 -11.85
C GLY A 63 6.20 3.70 -12.61
N PRO A 64 6.20 3.42 -13.93
CA PRO A 64 7.42 3.41 -14.73
C PRO A 64 8.13 4.77 -14.76
N GLN A 65 9.47 4.72 -14.86
CA GLN A 65 10.26 5.91 -15.13
C GLN A 65 10.01 6.35 -16.59
N HIS A 66 9.15 7.35 -16.79
CA HIS A 66 9.28 8.16 -17.99
C HIS A 66 10.58 8.98 -17.86
N GLN A 67 11.64 8.52 -18.53
CA GLN A 67 12.75 9.40 -18.91
C GLN A 67 12.20 10.29 -20.03
N GLN A 68 12.05 11.58 -19.76
CA GLN A 68 11.91 12.59 -20.82
C GLN A 68 13.29 12.87 -21.42
#